data_AF-A0A497REW4-F1
#
_entry.id   AF-A0A497REW4-F1
#
_cell.length_a   1.000
_cell.length_b   1.000
_cell.length_c   1.000
_cell.angle_alpha   90.00
_cell.angle_beta   90.00
_cell.angle_gamma   90.00
#
_symmetry.space_group_name_H-M   'P 1'
#
loop_
_entity.id
_entity.type
_entity.pdbx_description
1 polymer ?
#
loop_
_entity_poly.entity_id
_entity_poly.type
_entity_poly.pdbx_seq_one_letter_code
_entity_poly.pdbx_strand_id
1 'polypeptide(L)' 'MKLSTGIEGLDKMLKGGLVPYKLYLIKGGPGTGKTTLSTHFTIEGVRNGEKVMYITLGESKEEIKEEM' A
#
# COMPACT_ATOMS: atom_id res chain seq x y z
N MET A 1 -17.97 2.67 0.91
CA MET A 1 -16.90 2.17 1.81
C MET A 1 -15.56 2.64 1.25
N LYS A 2 -14.63 3.09 2.08
CA LYS A 2 -13.28 3.50 1.68
C LYS A 2 -12.29 2.36 2.01
N LEU A 3 -11.20 2.27 1.26
CA LEU A 3 -10.11 1.34 1.53
C LEU A 3 -9.07 2.04 2.39
N SER A 4 -8.76 1.46 3.55
CA SER A 4 -7.69 1.93 4.43
C SER A 4 -6.35 1.87 3.71
N THR A 5 -5.48 2.85 3.93
CA THR A 5 -4.09 2.83 3.48
C THR A 5 -3.19 2.02 4.41
N GLY A 6 -3.69 1.61 5.57
CA GLY A 6 -2.90 1.00 6.65
C GLY A 6 -2.04 2.03 7.40
N ILE A 7 -2.28 3.33 7.16
CA ILE A 7 -1.56 4.45 7.78
C ILE A 7 -2.59 5.45 8.29
N GLU A 8 -2.85 5.42 9.60
CA GLU A 8 -3.90 6.22 10.25
C GLU A 8 -3.85 7.71 9.88
N GLY A 9 -2.65 8.31 9.91
CA GLY A 9 -2.46 9.72 9.59
C GLY A 9 -2.87 10.06 8.16
N LEU A 10 -2.54 9.19 7.20
CA LEU A 10 -2.90 9.38 5.80
C LEU A 10 -4.39 9.14 5.57
N ASP A 11 -4.97 8.12 6.19
CA ASP A 11 -6.41 7.85 6.09
C ASP A 11 -7.24 9.02 6.63
N LYS A 12 -6.79 9.65 7.71
CA LYS A 12 -7.40 10.88 8.24
C LYS A 12 -7.34 12.01 7.22
N MET A 13 -6.18 12.23 6.58
CA MET A 13 -6.03 13.25 5.52
C MET A 13 -6.93 12.97 4.31
N LEU A 14 -7.13 11.69 3.97
CA LEU A 14 -7.95 11.24 2.85
C LEU A 14 -9.44 11.08 3.20
N LYS A 15 -9.84 11.44 4.43
CA LYS A 15 -11.20 11.30 4.96
C LYS A 15 -11.69 9.85 4.94
N GLY A 16 -10.91 8.96 5.54
CA GLY A 16 -11.19 7.54 5.70
C GLY A 16 -10.52 6.63 4.67
N GLY A 17 -9.58 7.14 3.87
CA GLY A 17 -8.80 6.34 2.90
C GLY A 17 -9.22 6.48 1.44
N LEU A 18 -8.80 5.51 0.62
CA LEU A 18 -8.93 5.50 -0.82
C LEU A 18 -10.33 5.08 -1.27
N VAL A 19 -10.82 5.63 -2.38
CA VAL A 19 -12.06 5.17 -3.03
C VAL A 19 -11.80 3.83 -3.73
N PRO A 20 -12.60 2.78 -3.49
CA PRO A 20 -12.46 1.48 -4.18
C PRO A 20 -12.61 1.59 -5.71
N TYR A 21 -12.08 0.60 -6.44
CA TYR A 21 -12.18 0.48 -7.90
C TYR A 21 -11.64 1.70 -8.66
N LYS A 22 -10.54 2.28 -8.16
CA LYS A 22 -9.82 3.41 -8.76
C LYS A 22 -8.34 3.08 -8.88
N LEU A 23 -7.69 3.71 -9.86
CA LEU A 23 -6.24 3.69 -10.03
C LEU A 23 -5.62 4.87 -9.28
N TYR A 24 -4.59 4.59 -8.48
CA TYR A 24 -3.80 5.59 -7.77
C TYR A 24 -2.35 5.53 -8.23
N LEU A 25 -1.74 6.70 -8.43
CA LEU A 25 -0.32 6.84 -8.76
C LEU A 25 0.40 7.47 -7.57
N ILE A 26 1.42 6.79 -7.06
CA ILE A 26 2.32 7.32 -6.03
C ILE A 26 3.58 7.82 -6.73
N LYS A 27 3.86 9.12 -6.65
CA LYS A 27 5.02 9.75 -7.29
C LYS A 27 5.90 10.46 -6.25
N GLY A 28 7.21 10.28 -6.36
CA GLY A 28 8.20 10.91 -5.48
C GLY A 28 9.63 10.43 -5.78
N GLY A 29 10.64 11.21 -5.37
CA GLY A 29 12.06 10.86 -5.55
C GLY A 29 12.47 9.59 -4.79
N PRO A 30 13.69 9.06 -4.99
CA PRO A 30 14.21 7.94 -4.21
C PRO A 30 14.14 8.21 -2.70
N GLY A 31 13.86 7.18 -1.89
CA GLY A 31 13.79 7.30 -0.43
C GLY A 31 12.55 7.99 0.14
N THR A 32 11.60 8.48 -0.68
CA THR A 32 10.39 9.17 -0.17
C THR A 32 9.27 8.23 0.33
N GLY A 33 9.55 6.95 0.58
CA GLY A 33 8.58 6.01 1.17
C GLY A 33 7.51 5.43 0.22
N LYS A 34 7.73 5.42 -1.10
CA LYS A 34 6.74 4.90 -2.08
C LYS A 34 6.48 3.39 -1.92
N THR A 35 7.55 2.61 -1.81
CA THR A 35 7.47 1.16 -1.58
C THR A 35 6.81 0.89 -0.23
N THR A 36 7.25 1.59 0.83
CA THR A 36 6.64 1.52 2.16
C THR A 36 5.13 1.76 2.13
N LEU A 37 4.66 2.84 1.49
CA LEU A 37 3.23 3.11 1.35
C LEU A 37 2.49 1.97 0.62
N SER A 38 3.09 1.43 -0.45
CA SER A 38 2.50 0.34 -1.24
C SER A 38 2.41 -0.96 -0.42
N THR A 39 3.43 -1.25 0.39
CA THR A 39 3.47 -2.38 1.32
C THR A 39 2.40 -2.24 2.40
N HIS A 40 2.28 -1.08 3.06
CA HIS A 40 1.23 -0.83 4.06
C HIS A 40 -0.18 -1.07 3.50
N PHE A 41 -0.47 -0.53 2.31
CA PHE A 41 -1.77 -0.73 1.66
C PHE A 41 -2.04 -2.21 1.34
N THR A 42 -1.03 -2.92 0.85
CA THR A 42 -1.10 -4.34 0.48
C THR A 42 -1.35 -5.22 1.71
N ILE A 43 -0.59 -5.01 2.79
CA ILE A 43 -0.74 -5.73 4.06
C ILE A 43 -2.11 -5.45 4.68
N GLU A 44 -2.58 -4.22 4.63
CA GLU A 44 -3.90 -3.85 5.14
C GLU A 44 -5.02 -4.56 4.39
N GLY A 45 -4.93 -4.69 3.06
CA GLY A 45 -5.86 -5.49 2.28
C GLY A 45 -5.88 -6.96 2.75
N VAL A 46 -4.70 -7.57 2.95
CA VAL A 46 -4.59 -8.94 3.46
C VAL A 46 -5.21 -9.09 4.85
N ARG A 47 -4.96 -8.15 5.76
CA ARG A 47 -5.55 -8.14 7.11
C ARG A 47 -7.08 -8.08 7.10
N ASN A 48 -7.64 -7.37 6.11
CA ASN A 48 -9.07 -7.28 5.91
C ASN A 48 -9.67 -8.47 5.13
N GLY A 49 -8.86 -9.51 4.85
CA GLY A 49 -9.29 -10.72 4.15
C GLY A 49 -9.43 -10.55 2.64
N GLU A 50 -8.87 -9.49 2.07
CA GLU A 50 -8.89 -9.24 0.63
C GLU A 50 -7.86 -10.11 -0.10
N LYS A 51 -8.17 -10.44 -1.36
CA LYS A 51 -7.17 -11.05 -2.26
C LYS A 51 -6.29 -9.95 -2.83
N VAL A 52 -5.00 -10.01 -2.51
CA VAL A 52 -4.04 -8.97 -2.90
C VAL A 52 -2.98 -9.54 -3.84
N MET A 53 -2.60 -8.77 -4.85
CA MET A 53 -1.50 -9.06 -5.76
C MET A 53 -0.48 -7.92 -5.70
N TYR A 54 0.75 -8.25 -5.32
CA TYR A 54 1.88 -7.32 -5.31
C TYR A 54 2.84 -7.67 -6.44
N ILE A 55 3.11 -6.69 -7.32
CA ILE A 55 4.03 -6.84 -8.44
C ILE A 55 5.15 -5.82 -8.26
N THR A 56 6.39 -6.30 -8.20
CA THR A 56 7.61 -5.46 -8.17
C THR A 56 8.55 -5.86 -9.31
N LEU A 57 9.42 -4.94 -9.69
CA LEU A 57 10.47 -5.14 -10.70
C LEU A 57 11.88 -4.98 -10.11
N GLY A 58 11.99 -4.56 -8.84
CA GLY A 58 13.26 -4.17 -8.23
C GLY A 58 13.77 -5.12 -7.13
N GLU A 59 12.91 -5.98 -6.60
CA GLU A 59 13.19 -6.83 -5.44
C GLU A 59 12.82 -8.29 -5.74
N SER A 60 13.59 -9.21 -5.18
CA SER A 60 13.29 -10.64 -5.18
C SER A 60 12.15 -10.97 -4.22
N LYS A 61 11.57 -12.17 -4.38
CA LYS A 61 10.48 -12.63 -3.53
C LYS A 61 10.93 -12.80 -2.07
N GLU A 62 12.19 -13.17 -1.87
CA GLU A 62 12.80 -13.39 -0.57
C GLU A 62 12.97 -12.07 0.18
N GLU A 63 13.51 -11.03 -0.48
CA GLU A 63 13.66 -9.69 0.09
C GLU A 63 12.31 -9.12 0.55
N ILE A 64 11.27 -9.21 -0.30
CA ILE A 64 9.93 -8.72 0.04
C ILE A 64 9.36 -9.42 1.28
N LYS A 65 9.63 -10.72 1.46
CA LYS A 65 9.13 -11.48 2.62
C LYS A 65 9.80 -11.10 3.92
N GLU A 66 11.04 -10.61 3.88
CA GLU A 66 11.73 -10.13 5.07
C GLU A 66 11.25 -8.74 5.49
N GLU A 67 10.75 -7.94 4.54
CA GLU A 67 10.25 -6.59 4.79
C GLU A 67 8.76 -6.50 5.15
N MET A 68 7.95 -7.50 4.77
CA MET A 68 6.49 -7.58 4.99
C MET A 68 6.11 -8.30 6.28
#